data_AF-A0A916E3M7-F1
#
_entry.id   AF-A0A916E3M7-F1
#
_cell.length_a   1.000
_cell.length_b   1.000
_cell.length_c   1.000
_cell.angle_alpha   90.00
_cell.angle_beta   90.00
_cell.angle_gamma   90.00
#
_symmetry.space_group_name_H-M   'P 1'
#
loop_
_entity.id
_entity.type
_entity.pdbx_description
1 polymer ?
#
loop_
_entity_poly.entity_id
_entity_poly.type
_entity_poly.pdbx_seq_one_letter_code
_entity_poly.pdbx_strand_id
1 'polypeptide(L)'
;MLSNNITLTEENFINNATFEPKYYFSDEENRPPKLWNNKLWYIIAEANVSFNKDMFWNVVERWTNEVYLVIPPIERVDIISDIENKTYQESIHDELSANINPVRSIKRKLIPKRKNKDEELEELVEYYMDEDLNESRVIYTPIISNSKESSQENVPFYYPKVFSFSYVYKEYNSDSDMDYQSQISIEIIPLQSVQFTDKMKYVYKQLFKKLYKWCQNTSMGYEKRVHHDLLVPKELYKETYQRLKSKYATDLVRNWTEKTDPVKFVFEDIAIASWLISLWELERIEQKSSKLQSFIDLGCGNGLLTFLLSSEGYTGFGVDLRKRKIWDKFIEKGANLIEEAIQPNSITYPSTDWIIGNHADELVPWIPIIASKSSSFTKLMVIPCCFYSLSGSKYTFPNQVITSGKYKAYQEYIQDIINKCGFITEIDWLRIPSTKNVVLVGRKRRVFDSKDQIDQLILDAGSIIIRK
;
A
#
# COMPACT_ATOMS: atom_id res chain seq x y z
N MET A 1 -11.26 53.28 -7.78
CA MET A 1 -11.69 53.48 -6.38
C MET A 1 -12.96 52.66 -6.22
N LEU A 2 -13.03 51.56 -5.48
CA LEU A 2 -12.47 51.28 -4.17
C LEU A 2 -11.94 49.85 -4.09
N SER A 3 -10.82 49.75 -3.39
CA SER A 3 -10.19 48.56 -2.84
C SER A 3 -11.12 47.83 -1.88
N ASN A 4 -11.23 46.51 -2.02
CA ASN A 4 -11.51 45.63 -0.89
C ASN A 4 -10.41 44.56 -0.83
N ASN A 5 -9.36 44.92 -0.08
CA ASN A 5 -8.44 43.97 0.53
C ASN A 5 -9.25 43.10 1.49
N ILE A 6 -9.50 41.85 1.12
CA ILE A 6 -9.90 40.83 2.09
C ILE A 6 -8.59 40.24 2.60
N THR A 7 -8.18 40.77 3.75
CA THR A 7 -7.10 40.29 4.59
C THR A 7 -7.27 38.80 4.87
N LEU A 8 -6.22 38.05 4.54
CA LEU A 8 -5.94 36.68 4.96
C LEU A 8 -5.69 36.63 6.46
N THR A 9 -6.74 36.70 7.27
CA THR A 9 -6.70 36.39 8.70
C THR A 9 -8.11 36.06 9.14
N GLU A 10 -8.28 34.96 9.89
CA GLU A 10 -9.54 34.48 10.51
C GLU A 10 -10.34 33.42 9.73
N GLU A 11 -9.71 32.30 9.37
CA GLU A 11 -10.42 31.02 9.24
C GLU A 11 -9.40 29.88 9.39
N ASN A 12 -9.24 29.37 10.62
CA ASN A 12 -8.71 28.05 11.01
C ASN A 12 -8.15 28.04 12.45
N PHE A 13 -8.93 28.54 13.42
CA PHE A 13 -8.79 28.09 14.81
C PHE A 13 -9.77 26.95 15.05
N ILE A 14 -9.52 25.80 14.40
CA ILE A 14 -10.01 24.53 14.91
C ILE A 14 -8.91 24.05 15.85
N ASN A 15 -9.25 23.87 17.13
CA ASN A 15 -8.39 23.32 18.18
C ASN A 15 -7.64 22.08 17.66
N ASN A 16 -6.42 22.26 17.17
CA ASN A 16 -5.49 21.15 16.98
C ASN A 16 -5.02 20.76 18.37
N ALA A 17 -5.77 19.88 19.03
CA ALA A 17 -5.30 19.20 20.23
C ALA A 17 -3.95 18.56 19.87
N THR A 18 -2.87 19.14 20.39
CA THR A 18 -1.51 18.68 20.12
C THR A 18 -1.41 17.29 20.75
N PHE A 19 -0.93 16.30 19.99
CA PHE A 19 -0.86 14.93 20.51
C PHE A 19 0.18 14.83 21.63
N GLU A 20 -0.29 14.92 22.87
CA GLU A 20 0.51 14.89 24.09
C GLU A 20 0.13 13.66 24.94
N PRO A 21 0.62 12.47 24.56
CA PRO A 21 0.28 11.24 25.25
C PRO A 21 0.97 11.15 26.62
N LYS A 22 0.21 10.80 27.65
CA LYS A 22 0.73 10.35 28.95
C LYS A 22 1.00 8.85 28.89
N TYR A 23 2.12 8.40 29.45
CA TYR A 23 2.53 7.00 29.44
C TYR A 23 2.81 6.51 30.87
N TYR A 24 2.27 5.33 31.21
CA TYR A 24 2.34 4.76 32.55
C TYR A 24 3.14 3.45 32.56
N PHE A 25 4.44 3.54 32.26
CA PHE A 25 5.33 2.36 32.13
C PHE A 25 6.23 2.09 33.34
N SER A 26 6.39 3.07 34.25
CA SER A 26 7.54 3.14 35.17
C SER A 26 7.32 2.59 36.57
N ASP A 27 6.07 2.51 37.09
CA ASP A 27 5.78 1.92 38.40
C ASP A 27 4.39 1.30 38.45
N GLU A 28 4.24 0.12 39.06
CA GLU A 28 2.94 -0.51 39.27
C GLU A 28 2.03 0.34 40.17
N GLU A 29 2.63 1.08 41.11
CA GLU A 29 1.93 1.98 42.04
C GLU A 29 1.36 3.25 41.37
N ASN A 30 1.88 3.63 40.20
CA ASN A 30 1.45 4.83 39.47
C ASN A 30 0.64 4.52 38.19
N ARG A 31 0.33 3.25 37.91
CA ARG A 31 -0.59 2.90 36.82
C ARG A 31 -2.03 3.06 37.33
N PRO A 32 -2.85 3.93 36.73
CA PRO A 32 -4.23 4.10 37.17
C PRO A 32 -4.99 2.77 37.07
N PRO A 33 -5.39 2.15 38.20
CA PRO A 33 -6.21 0.96 38.16
C PRO A 33 -7.63 1.35 37.78
N LYS A 34 -8.28 0.53 36.96
CA LYS A 34 -9.66 0.73 36.53
C LYS A 34 -10.41 -0.59 36.63
N LEU A 35 -11.40 -0.64 37.52
CA LEU A 35 -12.33 -1.78 37.54
C LEU A 35 -13.32 -1.59 36.40
N TRP A 36 -13.36 -2.54 35.48
CA TRP A 36 -14.31 -2.54 34.35
C TRP A 36 -14.76 -3.97 34.05
N ASN A 37 -16.08 -4.17 34.01
CA ASN A 37 -16.73 -5.48 33.80
C ASN A 37 -16.13 -6.59 34.69
N ASN A 38 -16.07 -6.34 36.00
CA ASN A 38 -15.53 -7.24 37.03
C ASN A 38 -14.06 -7.67 36.84
N LYS A 39 -13.29 -6.94 36.03
CA LYS A 39 -11.85 -7.17 35.82
C LYS A 39 -11.05 -5.91 36.13
N LEU A 40 -9.85 -6.10 36.69
CA LEU A 40 -8.92 -5.02 36.99
C LEU A 40 -8.05 -4.73 35.77
N TRP A 41 -8.23 -3.54 35.19
CA TRP A 41 -7.46 -3.03 34.05
C TRP A 41 -6.45 -1.99 34.51
N TYR A 42 -5.39 -1.82 33.73
CA TYR A 42 -4.38 -0.78 33.94
C TYR A 42 -4.22 0.04 32.67
N ILE A 43 -4.34 1.37 32.81
CA ILE A 43 -4.05 2.31 31.73
C ILE A 43 -2.54 2.38 31.54
N ILE A 44 -2.06 2.23 30.30
CA ILE A 44 -0.63 2.30 29.95
C ILE A 44 -0.30 3.49 29.07
N ALA A 45 -1.29 4.03 28.35
CA ALA A 45 -1.18 5.26 27.59
C ALA A 45 -2.55 5.93 27.47
N GLU A 46 -2.60 7.26 27.55
CA GLU A 46 -3.81 8.04 27.31
C GLU A 46 -3.49 9.40 26.67
N ALA A 47 -4.44 9.98 25.94
CA ALA A 47 -4.30 11.29 25.32
C ALA A 47 -5.67 11.88 25.01
N ASN A 48 -5.81 13.18 25.24
CA ASN A 48 -6.98 13.93 24.80
C ASN A 48 -6.96 14.10 23.28
N VAL A 49 -8.14 14.06 22.66
CA VAL A 49 -8.29 14.04 21.19
C VAL A 49 -9.48 14.91 20.75
N SER A 50 -9.45 15.29 19.47
CA SER A 50 -10.49 16.14 18.85
C SER A 50 -11.35 15.39 17.82
N PHE A 51 -11.07 14.12 17.53
CA PHE A 51 -11.90 13.30 16.65
C PHE A 51 -13.01 12.59 17.44
N ASN A 52 -14.11 12.27 16.78
CA ASN A 52 -15.27 11.63 17.40
C ASN A 52 -15.16 10.09 17.46
N LYS A 53 -16.15 9.44 18.11
CA LYS A 53 -16.22 7.97 18.26
C LYS A 53 -16.25 7.20 16.93
N ASP A 54 -16.84 7.76 15.88
CA ASP A 54 -16.93 7.07 14.58
C ASP A 54 -15.55 6.88 13.95
N MET A 55 -14.66 7.88 14.12
CA MET A 55 -13.28 7.77 13.64
C MET A 55 -12.51 6.67 14.37
N PHE A 56 -12.73 6.54 15.67
CA PHE A 56 -12.18 5.46 16.47
C PHE A 56 -12.66 4.10 15.98
N TRP A 57 -13.97 3.91 15.79
CA TRP A 57 -14.54 2.65 15.31
C TRP A 57 -14.04 2.27 13.93
N ASN A 58 -13.98 3.22 12.98
CA ASN A 58 -13.44 2.99 11.65
C ASN A 58 -11.99 2.47 11.67
N VAL A 59 -11.15 3.03 12.54
CA VAL A 59 -9.75 2.63 12.66
C VAL A 59 -9.61 1.27 13.33
N VAL A 60 -10.34 1.04 14.43
CA VAL A 60 -10.34 -0.23 15.15
C VAL A 60 -10.84 -1.37 14.26
N GLU A 61 -11.94 -1.16 13.53
CA GLU A 61 -12.49 -2.17 12.60
C GLU A 61 -11.46 -2.54 11.54
N ARG A 62 -10.76 -1.54 11.00
CA ARG A 62 -9.68 -1.77 10.05
C ARG A 62 -8.51 -2.51 10.67
N TRP A 63 -8.16 -2.24 11.93
CA TRP A 63 -7.09 -2.96 12.64
C TRP A 63 -7.51 -4.39 12.98
N THR A 64 -8.80 -4.65 13.15
CA THR A 64 -9.35 -5.99 13.34
C THR A 64 -9.24 -6.83 12.05
N ASN A 65 -9.55 -6.24 10.90
CA ASN A 65 -9.54 -6.94 9.61
C ASN A 65 -8.17 -6.96 8.90
N GLU A 66 -7.36 -5.90 9.07
CA GLU A 66 -6.08 -5.69 8.38
C GLU A 66 -4.91 -5.52 9.36
N VAL A 67 -4.87 -6.33 10.42
CA VAL A 67 -3.86 -6.18 11.51
C VAL A 67 -2.40 -6.25 11.03
N TYR A 68 -2.13 -6.88 9.88
CA TYR A 68 -0.80 -6.91 9.25
C TYR A 68 -0.28 -5.51 8.86
N LEU A 69 -1.18 -4.52 8.72
CA LEU A 69 -0.80 -3.11 8.56
C LEU A 69 -0.22 -2.54 9.85
N VAL A 70 -0.58 -3.08 11.01
CA VAL A 70 -0.27 -2.57 12.35
C VAL A 70 0.84 -3.37 13.02
N ILE A 71 0.82 -4.70 12.87
CA ILE A 71 1.80 -5.64 13.41
C ILE A 71 2.54 -6.29 12.23
N PRO A 72 3.71 -5.73 11.80
CA PRO A 72 4.40 -6.15 10.57
C PRO A 72 4.79 -7.63 10.47
N PRO A 73 5.06 -8.37 11.57
CA PRO A 73 5.30 -9.81 11.50
C PRO A 73 4.11 -10.65 10.99
N ILE A 74 2.88 -10.12 11.01
CA ILE A 74 1.68 -10.83 10.54
C ILE A 74 1.59 -10.71 9.01
N GLU A 75 1.28 -11.82 8.35
CA GLU A 75 1.08 -11.92 6.90
C GLU A 75 -0.37 -11.63 6.51
N ARG A 76 -1.31 -12.27 7.20
CA ARG A 76 -2.76 -12.14 6.97
C ARG A 76 -3.55 -12.52 8.22
N VAL A 77 -4.85 -12.27 8.16
CA VAL A 77 -5.84 -12.65 9.17
C VAL A 77 -6.91 -13.49 8.51
N ASP A 78 -7.25 -14.61 9.13
CA ASP A 78 -8.36 -15.45 8.71
C ASP A 78 -9.49 -15.29 9.76
N ILE A 79 -10.65 -14.77 9.36
CA ILE A 79 -11.82 -14.62 10.26
C ILE A 79 -12.49 -15.99 10.40
N ILE A 80 -12.58 -16.49 11.64
CA ILE A 80 -13.20 -17.78 11.96
C ILE A 80 -14.70 -17.60 12.22
N SER A 81 -15.07 -16.59 12.99
CA SER A 81 -16.46 -16.23 13.25
C SER A 81 -16.61 -14.74 13.52
N ASP A 82 -17.78 -14.21 13.20
CA ASP A 82 -18.16 -12.81 13.41
C ASP A 82 -19.63 -12.79 13.82
N ILE A 83 -19.89 -12.44 15.08
CA ILE A 83 -21.20 -12.55 15.70
C ILE A 83 -21.60 -11.17 16.20
N GLU A 84 -22.68 -10.61 15.65
CA GLU A 84 -23.35 -9.44 16.21
C GLU A 84 -24.34 -9.88 17.29
N ASN A 85 -24.19 -9.33 18.49
CA ASN A 85 -25.07 -9.59 19.61
C ASN A 85 -26.10 -8.47 19.68
N LYS A 86 -27.38 -8.76 19.38
CA LYS A 86 -28.49 -7.82 19.59
C LYS A 86 -28.68 -7.63 21.10
N THR A 87 -28.44 -6.43 21.62
CA THR A 87 -28.59 -6.14 23.05
C THR A 87 -30.06 -6.27 23.49
N TYR A 88 -30.33 -7.13 24.47
CA TYR A 88 -31.43 -6.93 25.42
C TYR A 88 -30.78 -6.27 26.65
N GLN A 89 -31.06 -4.99 26.87
CA GLN A 89 -30.74 -4.30 28.12
C GLN A 89 -31.95 -4.46 29.06
N GLU A 90 -31.86 -5.33 30.06
CA GLU A 90 -32.66 -5.13 31.27
C GLU A 90 -31.84 -4.29 32.23
N SER A 91 -32.38 -3.13 32.58
CA SER A 91 -31.85 -2.19 33.55
C SER A 91 -31.72 -2.85 34.92
N ILE A 92 -30.52 -3.27 35.30
CA ILE A 92 -30.22 -3.59 36.70
C ILE A 92 -29.51 -2.37 37.29
N HIS A 93 -30.26 -1.62 38.09
CA HIS A 93 -29.80 -0.52 38.94
C HIS A 93 -28.92 -1.05 40.09
N ASP A 94 -27.69 -1.46 39.79
CA ASP A 94 -26.65 -1.59 40.82
C ASP A 94 -25.29 -1.19 40.23
N GLU A 95 -24.82 -0.02 40.63
CA GLU A 95 -23.64 0.71 40.11
C GLU A 95 -22.28 0.00 40.33
N LEU A 96 -22.25 -1.28 40.68
CA LEU A 96 -21.02 -2.01 41.03
C LEU A 96 -20.85 -3.37 40.33
N SER A 97 -21.78 -3.81 39.47
CA SER A 97 -21.65 -5.13 38.82
C SER A 97 -22.40 -5.26 37.48
N ALA A 98 -22.39 -4.25 36.62
CA ALA A 98 -22.93 -4.40 35.27
C ALA A 98 -22.06 -5.39 34.46
N ASN A 99 -22.55 -6.62 34.23
CA ASN A 99 -22.00 -7.53 33.24
C ASN A 99 -22.34 -6.97 31.85
N ILE A 100 -21.53 -6.04 31.36
CA ILE A 100 -21.70 -5.47 30.02
C ILE A 100 -21.38 -6.58 29.02
N ASN A 101 -22.32 -6.87 28.13
CA ASN A 101 -22.14 -7.82 27.04
C ASN A 101 -21.55 -7.12 25.81
N PRO A 102 -20.67 -7.78 25.04
CA PRO A 102 -20.17 -7.21 23.81
C PRO A 102 -21.28 -7.11 22.78
N VAL A 103 -21.34 -6.01 22.02
CA VAL A 103 -22.27 -5.83 20.89
C VAL A 103 -21.84 -6.63 19.66
N ARG A 104 -20.56 -7.00 19.57
CA ARG A 104 -20.01 -7.86 18.51
C ARG A 104 -18.78 -8.62 19.02
N SER A 105 -18.68 -9.88 18.63
CA SER A 105 -17.56 -10.77 18.98
C SER A 105 -17.00 -11.43 17.71
N ILE A 106 -15.71 -11.21 17.46
CA ILE A 106 -15.00 -11.76 16.29
C ILE A 106 -13.93 -12.72 16.78
N LYS A 107 -13.99 -13.96 16.32
CA LYS A 107 -12.89 -14.92 16.48
C LYS A 107 -12.05 -14.89 15.21
N ARG A 108 -10.77 -14.60 15.34
CA ARG A 108 -9.84 -14.53 14.21
C ARG A 108 -8.58 -15.35 14.45
N LYS A 109 -7.91 -15.73 13.37
CA LYS A 109 -6.60 -16.40 13.39
C LYS A 109 -5.55 -15.53 12.73
N LEU A 110 -4.48 -15.25 13.45
CA LEU A 110 -3.33 -14.47 13.01
C LEU A 110 -2.29 -15.39 12.38
N ILE A 111 -1.94 -15.16 11.12
CA ILE A 111 -0.96 -15.96 10.37
C ILE A 111 0.36 -15.19 10.26
N PRO A 112 1.48 -15.68 10.82
CA PRO A 112 2.75 -14.98 10.76
C PRO A 112 3.45 -15.15 9.41
N LYS A 113 4.25 -14.15 9.01
CA LYS A 113 5.11 -14.21 7.81
C LYS A 113 6.20 -15.27 7.91
N ARG A 114 6.69 -15.54 9.12
CA ARG A 114 7.76 -16.50 9.39
C ARG A 114 7.18 -17.75 10.04
N LYS A 115 6.41 -18.53 9.28
CA LYS A 115 5.75 -19.77 9.75
C LYS A 115 6.70 -20.79 10.39
N ASN A 116 7.99 -20.73 10.09
CA ASN A 116 9.01 -21.61 10.67
C ASN A 116 9.54 -21.13 12.04
N LYS A 117 9.18 -19.91 12.48
CA LYS A 117 9.68 -19.29 13.72
C LYS A 117 8.57 -18.86 14.68
N ASP A 118 7.41 -18.54 14.14
CA ASP A 118 6.27 -18.02 14.89
C ASP A 118 5.05 -18.91 14.63
N GLU A 119 4.34 -19.26 15.68
CA GLU A 119 3.10 -20.03 15.61
C GLU A 119 1.91 -19.15 15.22
N GLU A 120 0.85 -19.75 14.68
CA GLU A 120 -0.44 -19.08 14.45
C GLU A 120 -1.13 -18.82 15.79
N LEU A 121 -1.85 -17.70 15.90
CA LEU A 121 -2.57 -17.33 17.14
C LEU A 121 -4.05 -17.14 16.86
N GLU A 122 -4.91 -17.86 17.57
CA GLU A 122 -6.33 -17.51 17.65
C GLU A 122 -6.53 -16.39 18.68
N GLU A 123 -7.44 -15.48 18.38
CA GLU A 123 -7.73 -14.30 19.19
C GLU A 123 -9.21 -14.00 19.14
N LEU A 124 -9.77 -13.62 20.28
CA LEU A 124 -11.12 -13.12 20.42
C LEU A 124 -11.08 -11.58 20.49
N VAL A 125 -11.81 -10.93 19.61
CA VAL A 125 -11.96 -9.47 19.54
C VAL A 125 -13.40 -9.11 19.91
N GLU A 126 -13.58 -8.35 20.98
CA GLU A 126 -14.91 -8.02 21.52
C GLU A 126 -15.13 -6.51 21.53
N TYR A 127 -16.25 -6.09 20.96
CA TYR A 127 -16.64 -4.69 20.82
C TYR A 127 -17.69 -4.38 21.88
N TYR A 128 -17.46 -3.33 22.67
CA TYR A 128 -18.35 -2.86 23.70
C TYR A 128 -18.71 -1.40 23.42
N MET A 129 -20.00 -1.12 23.44
CA MET A 129 -20.55 0.23 23.34
C MET A 129 -21.40 0.44 24.58
N ASP A 130 -20.97 1.35 25.45
CA ASP A 130 -21.67 1.69 26.67
C ASP A 130 -22.07 3.17 26.59
N GLU A 131 -23.37 3.40 26.36
CA GLU A 131 -23.92 4.76 26.27
C GLU A 131 -24.00 5.43 27.64
N ASP A 132 -24.16 4.67 28.73
CA ASP A 132 -24.22 5.22 30.08
C ASP A 132 -22.85 5.71 30.55
N LEU A 133 -21.78 5.01 30.17
CA LEU A 133 -20.39 5.37 30.47
C LEU A 133 -19.76 6.30 29.43
N ASN A 134 -20.47 6.62 28.34
CA ASN A 134 -19.93 7.31 27.15
C ASN A 134 -18.60 6.68 26.69
N GLU A 135 -18.53 5.34 26.73
CA GLU A 135 -17.30 4.58 26.50
C GLU A 135 -17.45 3.61 25.32
N SER A 136 -16.50 3.71 24.39
CA SER A 136 -16.33 2.81 23.25
C SER A 136 -15.05 2.01 23.45
N ARG A 137 -15.17 0.68 23.54
CA ARG A 137 -14.05 -0.20 23.90
C ARG A 137 -13.97 -1.40 22.97
N VAL A 138 -12.76 -1.72 22.52
CA VAL A 138 -12.45 -2.99 21.86
C VAL A 138 -11.44 -3.77 22.69
N ILE A 139 -11.71 -5.04 22.96
CA ILE A 139 -10.84 -5.94 23.73
C ILE A 139 -10.25 -7.00 22.80
N TYR A 140 -8.95 -7.23 22.93
CA TYR A 140 -8.19 -8.25 22.22
C TYR A 140 -7.67 -9.29 23.21
N THR A 141 -8.17 -10.51 23.12
CA THR A 141 -7.84 -11.62 24.02
C THR A 141 -7.25 -12.79 23.23
N PRO A 142 -5.97 -13.13 23.40
CA PRO A 142 -5.38 -14.31 22.78
C PRO A 142 -6.02 -15.60 23.33
N ILE A 143 -6.33 -16.54 22.46
CA ILE A 143 -6.85 -17.87 22.80
C ILE A 143 -5.67 -18.84 22.79
N ILE A 144 -5.21 -19.21 23.98
CA ILE A 144 -4.07 -20.12 24.16
C ILE A 144 -4.59 -21.53 24.42
N SER A 145 -4.44 -22.43 23.46
CA SER A 145 -4.85 -23.83 23.54
C SER A 145 -3.82 -24.68 24.30
N ASN A 146 -3.70 -24.49 25.63
CA ASN A 146 -3.41 -25.57 26.60
C ASN A 146 -3.37 -25.07 28.05
N SER A 147 -4.27 -25.62 28.85
CA SER A 147 -4.68 -25.24 30.21
C SER A 147 -3.89 -25.93 31.33
N LYS A 148 -2.58 -26.15 31.17
CA LYS A 148 -1.79 -26.82 32.22
C LYS A 148 -0.66 -26.01 32.85
N GLU A 149 -0.15 -24.97 32.20
CA GLU A 149 0.75 -24.02 32.85
C GLU A 149 0.48 -22.62 32.32
N SER A 150 0.16 -21.69 33.22
CA SER A 150 0.05 -20.25 32.99
C SER A 150 1.44 -19.64 32.83
N SER A 151 2.25 -20.16 31.91
CA SER A 151 3.58 -19.63 31.61
C SER A 151 3.52 -18.70 30.40
N GLN A 152 4.31 -17.63 30.46
CA GLN A 152 4.45 -16.56 29.46
C GLN A 152 4.89 -17.04 28.06
N GLU A 153 5.11 -18.36 27.89
CA GLU A 153 5.79 -18.98 26.76
C GLU A 153 4.87 -19.29 25.56
N ASN A 154 3.57 -19.44 25.78
CA ASN A 154 2.64 -19.86 24.71
C ASN A 154 2.06 -18.71 23.87
N VAL A 155 2.30 -17.45 24.25
CA VAL A 155 1.96 -16.29 23.40
C VAL A 155 3.08 -16.14 22.35
N PRO A 156 2.80 -15.96 21.06
CA PRO A 156 3.87 -15.74 20.07
C PRO A 156 4.70 -14.48 20.34
N PHE A 157 5.90 -14.41 19.76
CA PHE A 157 6.82 -13.26 19.93
C PHE A 157 6.25 -11.94 19.38
N TYR A 158 5.41 -12.02 18.35
CA TYR A 158 4.82 -10.86 17.69
C TYR A 158 3.62 -10.25 18.43
N TYR A 159 3.16 -10.88 19.52
CA TYR A 159 1.94 -10.48 20.25
C TYR A 159 2.27 -9.96 21.66
N PRO A 160 1.55 -8.95 22.19
CA PRO A 160 1.77 -8.44 23.54
C PRO A 160 1.60 -9.52 24.62
N LYS A 161 2.52 -9.57 25.60
CA LYS A 161 2.51 -10.55 26.70
C LYS A 161 1.55 -10.13 27.82
N VAL A 162 0.25 -10.12 27.52
CA VAL A 162 -0.84 -9.71 28.41
C VAL A 162 -2.00 -10.70 28.30
N PHE A 163 -2.86 -10.80 29.32
CA PHE A 163 -4.09 -11.59 29.21
C PHE A 163 -5.05 -10.97 28.20
N SER A 164 -5.16 -9.64 28.21
CA SER A 164 -5.93 -8.88 27.24
C SER A 164 -5.33 -7.47 27.12
N PHE A 165 -5.52 -6.84 25.96
CA PHE A 165 -5.36 -5.39 25.83
C PHE A 165 -6.58 -4.79 25.16
N SER A 166 -6.83 -3.51 25.39
CA SER A 166 -7.93 -2.79 24.79
C SER A 166 -7.53 -1.43 24.27
N TYR A 167 -8.21 -0.99 23.23
CA TYR A 167 -8.29 0.42 22.88
C TYR A 167 -9.62 0.97 23.38
N VAL A 168 -9.59 2.15 23.98
CA VAL A 168 -10.76 2.80 24.54
C VAL A 168 -10.85 4.21 23.99
N TYR A 169 -12.06 4.65 23.72
CA TYR A 169 -12.43 6.02 23.43
C TYR A 169 -13.53 6.42 24.43
N LYS A 170 -13.37 7.58 25.06
CA LYS A 170 -14.31 8.09 26.06
C LYS A 170 -14.66 9.55 25.76
N GLU A 171 -15.96 9.87 25.83
CA GLU A 171 -16.48 11.23 25.75
C GLU A 171 -16.76 11.80 27.15
N TYR A 172 -16.42 13.07 27.36
CA TYR A 172 -16.70 13.79 28.60
C TYR A 172 -17.79 14.84 28.35
N ASN A 173 -18.75 14.94 29.26
CA ASN A 173 -19.77 15.98 29.20
C ASN A 173 -19.14 17.36 29.45
N SER A 174 -19.64 18.38 28.72
CA SER A 174 -19.13 19.75 28.66
C SER A 174 -19.17 20.56 29.96
N ASP A 175 -19.65 19.99 31.06
CA ASP A 175 -19.81 20.68 32.36
C ASP A 175 -18.53 20.66 33.21
N SER A 176 -17.43 20.10 32.71
CA SER A 176 -16.12 20.16 33.34
C SER A 176 -15.26 21.23 32.66
N ASP A 177 -14.50 22.01 33.43
CA ASP A 177 -13.53 23.06 33.00
C ASP A 177 -12.36 22.51 32.12
N MET A 178 -12.55 21.40 31.42
CA MET A 178 -11.58 20.74 30.57
C MET A 178 -11.84 21.12 29.11
N ASP A 179 -10.85 21.74 28.45
CA ASP A 179 -10.89 22.12 27.01
C ASP A 179 -11.04 20.94 26.03
N TYR A 180 -11.19 19.70 26.50
CA TYR A 180 -11.16 18.50 25.70
C TYR A 180 -12.42 17.65 25.90
N GLN A 181 -13.15 17.41 24.80
CA GLN A 181 -14.42 16.67 24.80
C GLN A 181 -14.24 15.14 24.76
N SER A 182 -13.05 14.64 24.41
CA SER A 182 -12.80 13.21 24.23
C SER A 182 -11.37 12.78 24.56
N GLN A 183 -11.20 11.51 24.93
CA GLN A 183 -9.90 10.89 25.21
C GLN A 183 -9.82 9.48 24.61
N ILE A 184 -8.61 9.08 24.19
CA ILE A 184 -8.28 7.68 23.89
C ILE A 184 -7.31 7.10 24.91
N SER A 185 -7.38 5.79 25.14
CA SER A 185 -6.41 5.08 25.97
C SER A 185 -6.08 3.68 25.43
N ILE A 186 -4.92 3.17 25.85
CA ILE A 186 -4.59 1.74 25.79
C ILE A 186 -4.63 1.21 27.23
N GLU A 187 -5.41 0.17 27.45
CA GLU A 187 -5.52 -0.50 28.74
C GLU A 187 -5.12 -1.98 28.60
N ILE A 188 -4.62 -2.59 29.67
CA ILE A 188 -4.22 -4.00 29.67
C ILE A 188 -4.71 -4.73 30.91
N ILE A 189 -4.89 -6.04 30.77
CA ILE A 189 -4.90 -7.01 31.88
C ILE A 189 -3.55 -7.72 31.86
N PRO A 190 -2.65 -7.42 32.82
CA PRO A 190 -1.30 -7.97 32.81
C PRO A 190 -1.28 -9.45 33.23
N LEU A 191 -0.35 -10.25 32.67
CA LEU A 191 -0.22 -11.68 33.01
C LEU A 191 0.23 -11.89 34.48
N GLN A 192 1.08 -11.00 35.00
CA GLN A 192 1.61 -10.91 36.39
C GLN A 192 2.06 -9.45 36.63
N SER A 193 2.91 -9.13 37.61
CA SER A 193 3.54 -7.81 37.75
C SER A 193 4.36 -7.45 36.49
N VAL A 194 3.73 -6.85 35.47
CA VAL A 194 4.36 -6.62 34.16
C VAL A 194 5.36 -5.49 34.30
N GLN A 195 6.64 -5.87 34.33
CA GLN A 195 7.73 -4.96 34.00
C GLN A 195 7.79 -4.79 32.48
N PHE A 196 7.56 -3.57 32.00
CA PHE A 196 7.69 -3.29 30.58
C PHE A 196 9.17 -3.24 30.19
N THR A 197 9.58 -4.15 29.31
CA THR A 197 10.87 -4.01 28.62
C THR A 197 10.85 -2.76 27.73
N ASP A 198 12.00 -2.16 27.43
CA ASP A 198 12.06 -0.96 26.58
C ASP A 198 11.51 -1.22 25.18
N LYS A 199 11.63 -2.46 24.71
CA LYS A 199 11.01 -2.90 23.46
C LYS A 199 9.48 -2.88 23.54
N MET A 200 8.88 -3.36 24.62
CA MET A 200 7.42 -3.28 24.83
C MET A 200 6.96 -1.83 24.91
N LYS A 201 7.67 -0.98 25.67
CA LYS A 201 7.39 0.46 25.75
C LYS A 201 7.39 1.10 24.37
N TYR A 202 8.42 0.80 23.56
CA TYR A 202 8.51 1.30 22.19
C TYR A 202 7.31 0.85 21.35
N VAL A 203 6.94 -0.43 21.39
CA VAL A 203 5.78 -0.96 20.64
C VAL A 203 4.49 -0.25 21.04
N TYR A 204 4.17 -0.15 22.33
CA TYR A 204 2.96 0.55 22.79
C TYR A 204 2.96 2.03 22.41
N LYS A 205 4.10 2.73 22.49
CA LYS A 205 4.24 4.11 22.01
C LYS A 205 3.94 4.23 20.51
N GLN A 206 4.43 3.30 19.69
CA GLN A 206 4.17 3.29 18.24
C GLN A 206 2.70 2.97 17.94
N LEU A 207 2.11 1.97 18.61
CA LEU A 207 0.70 1.63 18.46
C LEU A 207 -0.19 2.81 18.83
N PHE A 208 0.06 3.45 19.96
CA PHE A 208 -0.74 4.59 20.41
C PHE A 208 -0.65 5.79 19.46
N LYS A 209 0.57 6.13 19.04
CA LYS A 209 0.80 7.18 18.04
C LYS A 209 0.11 6.86 16.70
N LYS A 210 0.06 5.58 16.32
CA LYS A 210 -0.58 5.15 15.08
C LYS A 210 -2.10 5.22 15.18
N LEU A 211 -2.68 4.84 16.32
CA LEU A 211 -4.12 4.95 16.59
C LEU A 211 -4.56 6.41 16.44
N TYR A 212 -3.90 7.34 17.15
CA TYR A 212 -4.16 8.77 17.04
C TYR A 212 -4.05 9.27 15.60
N LYS A 213 -2.92 8.99 14.93
CA LYS A 213 -2.70 9.46 13.54
C LYS A 213 -3.74 8.91 12.56
N TRP A 214 -4.15 7.66 12.71
CA TRP A 214 -5.14 7.07 11.82
C TRP A 214 -6.52 7.67 12.07
N CYS A 215 -6.91 7.90 13.33
CA CYS A 215 -8.19 8.54 13.63
C CYS A 215 -8.21 9.99 13.12
N GLN A 216 -7.13 10.75 13.34
CA GLN A 216 -6.98 12.12 12.84
C GLN A 216 -6.95 12.19 11.31
N ASN A 217 -6.29 11.25 10.64
CA ASN A 217 -6.27 11.24 9.18
C ASN A 217 -7.65 10.88 8.61
N THR A 218 -8.35 9.93 9.23
CA THR A 218 -9.72 9.57 8.83
C THR A 218 -10.67 10.75 9.02
N SER A 219 -10.56 11.52 10.12
CA SER A 219 -11.38 12.72 10.34
C SER A 219 -11.11 13.82 9.31
N MET A 220 -9.89 13.88 8.76
CA MET A 220 -9.50 14.75 7.65
C MET A 220 -9.86 14.18 6.26
N GLY A 221 -10.63 13.08 6.18
CA GLY A 221 -11.07 12.49 4.92
C GLY A 221 -10.00 11.67 4.19
N TYR A 222 -9.09 11.00 4.91
CA TYR A 222 -8.11 10.10 4.29
C TYR A 222 -8.79 8.93 3.56
N GLU A 223 -8.63 8.89 2.25
CA GLU A 223 -8.94 7.72 1.42
C GLU A 223 -7.69 6.91 1.10
N LYS A 224 -7.82 5.58 1.04
CA LYS A 224 -6.76 4.69 0.58
C LYS A 224 -6.42 5.06 -0.86
N ARG A 225 -5.19 5.52 -1.11
CA ARG A 225 -4.75 5.98 -2.44
C ARG A 225 -4.05 4.91 -3.28
N VAL A 226 -3.76 3.76 -2.68
CA VAL A 226 -2.98 2.67 -3.29
C VAL A 226 -3.89 1.46 -3.41
N HIS A 227 -4.20 1.07 -4.65
CA HIS A 227 -5.06 -0.04 -4.96
C HIS A 227 -4.25 -1.08 -5.74
N HIS A 228 -3.80 -2.11 -5.04
CA HIS A 228 -3.15 -3.26 -5.67
C HIS A 228 -4.18 -4.19 -6.29
N ASP A 229 -3.71 -5.02 -7.22
CA ASP A 229 -4.42 -6.18 -7.73
C ASP A 229 -5.70 -5.82 -8.54
N LEU A 230 -5.71 -4.63 -9.16
CA LEU A 230 -6.84 -4.15 -9.97
C LEU A 230 -6.87 -4.79 -11.37
N LEU A 231 -5.71 -4.98 -12.00
CA LEU A 231 -5.61 -5.55 -13.34
C LEU A 231 -5.16 -7.00 -13.32
N VAL A 232 -4.40 -7.39 -12.30
CA VAL A 232 -3.91 -8.75 -12.10
C VAL A 232 -4.31 -9.25 -10.71
N PRO A 233 -5.08 -10.35 -10.59
CA PRO A 233 -5.41 -10.94 -9.30
C PRO A 233 -4.17 -11.33 -8.50
N LYS A 234 -4.21 -11.04 -7.19
CA LYS A 234 -3.10 -11.27 -6.25
C LYS A 234 -2.54 -12.68 -6.30
N GLU A 235 -3.41 -13.69 -6.35
CA GLU A 235 -3.00 -15.09 -6.29
C GLU A 235 -2.33 -15.55 -7.60
N LEU A 236 -2.86 -15.15 -8.76
CA LEU A 236 -2.22 -15.39 -10.06
C LEU A 236 -0.82 -14.75 -10.13
N TYR A 237 -0.71 -13.50 -9.68
CA TYR A 237 0.58 -12.82 -9.59
C TYR A 237 1.56 -13.56 -8.68
N LYS A 238 1.13 -13.96 -7.47
CA LYS A 238 1.99 -14.65 -6.50
C LYS A 238 2.51 -15.97 -7.05
N GLU A 239 1.64 -16.77 -7.67
CA GLU A 239 2.02 -18.05 -8.26
C GLU A 239 3.09 -17.85 -9.34
N THR A 240 2.84 -16.94 -10.28
CA THR A 240 3.80 -16.58 -11.34
C THR A 240 5.12 -16.07 -10.76
N TYR A 241 5.05 -15.18 -9.75
CA TYR A 241 6.22 -14.63 -9.09
C TYR A 241 7.07 -15.70 -8.40
N GLN A 242 6.46 -16.62 -7.65
CA GLN A 242 7.21 -17.70 -7.01
C GLN A 242 7.85 -18.63 -8.03
N ARG A 243 7.16 -18.92 -9.14
CA ARG A 243 7.69 -19.72 -10.25
C ARG A 243 8.91 -19.07 -10.89
N LEU A 244 8.81 -17.80 -11.30
CA LEU A 244 9.92 -17.05 -11.90
C LEU A 244 11.06 -16.86 -10.91
N LYS A 245 10.76 -16.50 -9.65
CA LYS A 245 11.75 -16.35 -8.59
C LYS A 245 12.55 -17.63 -8.38
N SER A 246 11.87 -18.78 -8.29
CA SER A 246 12.54 -20.07 -8.10
C SER A 246 13.39 -20.46 -9.31
N LYS A 247 12.93 -20.13 -10.52
CA LYS A 247 13.62 -20.46 -11.77
C LYS A 247 14.86 -19.59 -12.04
N TYR A 248 14.78 -18.29 -11.74
CA TYR A 248 15.78 -17.32 -12.22
C TYR A 248 16.61 -16.63 -11.12
N ALA A 249 16.04 -16.38 -9.94
CA ALA A 249 16.64 -15.41 -9.01
C ALA A 249 18.04 -15.81 -8.52
N THR A 250 18.24 -17.09 -8.17
CA THR A 250 19.52 -17.56 -7.62
C THR A 250 20.67 -17.39 -8.61
N ASP A 251 20.47 -17.77 -9.88
CA ASP A 251 21.50 -17.65 -10.92
C ASP A 251 21.78 -16.18 -11.24
N LEU A 252 20.72 -15.38 -11.43
CA LEU A 252 20.83 -13.96 -11.77
C LEU A 252 21.54 -13.14 -10.69
N VAL A 253 21.20 -13.36 -9.42
CA VAL A 253 21.84 -12.65 -8.30
C VAL A 253 23.31 -13.03 -8.18
N ARG A 254 23.64 -14.32 -8.31
CA ARG A 254 25.02 -14.81 -8.21
C ARG A 254 25.90 -14.30 -9.35
N ASN A 255 25.34 -14.19 -10.55
CA ASN A 255 26.08 -13.88 -11.77
C ASN A 255 25.92 -12.44 -12.27
N TRP A 256 25.41 -11.54 -11.43
CA TRP A 256 25.19 -10.13 -11.76
C TRP A 256 26.50 -9.39 -12.02
N THR A 257 26.60 -8.73 -13.17
CA THR A 257 27.83 -8.02 -13.60
C THR A 257 27.72 -6.50 -13.56
N GLU A 258 26.53 -5.97 -13.28
CA GLU A 258 26.32 -4.53 -13.16
C GLU A 258 26.74 -4.03 -11.77
N LYS A 259 27.04 -2.73 -11.68
CA LYS A 259 27.42 -2.10 -10.40
C LYS A 259 26.26 -1.95 -9.41
N THR A 260 25.04 -2.17 -9.89
CA THR A 260 23.81 -2.04 -9.10
C THR A 260 23.61 -3.22 -8.16
N ASP A 261 22.80 -3.02 -7.12
CA ASP A 261 22.45 -4.10 -6.18
C ASP A 261 21.66 -5.22 -6.89
N PRO A 262 22.21 -6.43 -7.03
CA PRO A 262 21.54 -7.53 -7.72
C PRO A 262 20.21 -7.90 -7.06
N VAL A 263 20.12 -7.86 -5.73
CA VAL A 263 18.90 -8.24 -5.00
C VAL A 263 17.78 -7.29 -5.39
N LYS A 264 18.04 -5.98 -5.35
CA LYS A 264 17.03 -4.98 -5.72
C LYS A 264 16.54 -5.16 -7.16
N PHE A 265 17.45 -5.18 -8.14
CA PHE A 265 17.09 -5.15 -9.56
C PHE A 265 16.54 -6.49 -10.06
N VAL A 266 17.10 -7.63 -9.63
CA VAL A 266 16.61 -8.95 -10.04
C VAL A 266 15.19 -9.20 -9.53
N PHE A 267 14.92 -8.91 -8.26
CA PHE A 267 13.57 -9.15 -7.71
C PHE A 267 12.53 -8.15 -8.24
N GLU A 268 12.96 -6.93 -8.61
CA GLU A 268 12.12 -5.92 -9.26
C GLU A 268 11.68 -6.39 -10.65
N ASP A 269 12.61 -6.75 -11.54
CA ASP A 269 12.28 -7.18 -12.91
C ASP A 269 11.55 -8.53 -12.93
N ILE A 270 11.86 -9.46 -12.00
CA ILE A 270 11.06 -10.69 -11.83
C ILE A 270 9.62 -10.35 -11.47
N ALA A 271 9.40 -9.37 -10.58
CA ALA A 271 8.06 -8.95 -10.21
C ALA A 271 7.31 -8.27 -11.37
N ILE A 272 7.98 -7.44 -12.15
CA ILE A 272 7.40 -6.79 -13.34
C ILE A 272 7.05 -7.84 -14.41
N ALA A 273 7.97 -8.75 -14.72
CA ALA A 273 7.73 -9.85 -15.66
C ALA A 273 6.55 -10.73 -15.20
N SER A 274 6.46 -11.02 -13.90
CA SER A 274 5.36 -11.83 -13.35
C SER A 274 4.00 -11.16 -13.52
N TRP A 275 3.93 -9.85 -13.30
CA TRP A 275 2.70 -9.08 -13.49
C TRP A 275 2.30 -9.03 -14.97
N LEU A 276 3.26 -8.78 -15.88
CA LEU A 276 3.05 -8.79 -17.32
C LEU A 276 2.53 -10.14 -17.84
N ILE A 277 3.21 -11.23 -17.48
CA ILE A 277 2.83 -12.60 -17.88
C ILE A 277 1.42 -12.93 -17.40
N SER A 278 1.10 -12.56 -16.15
CA SER A 278 -0.23 -12.77 -15.58
C SER A 278 -1.31 -11.96 -16.31
N LEU A 279 -1.02 -10.69 -16.64
CA LEU A 279 -1.93 -9.85 -17.41
C LEU A 279 -2.20 -10.43 -18.80
N TRP A 280 -1.15 -10.89 -19.47
CA TRP A 280 -1.20 -11.50 -20.79
C TRP A 280 -1.91 -12.86 -20.79
N GLU A 281 -1.84 -13.61 -19.70
CA GLU A 281 -2.64 -14.82 -19.50
C GLU A 281 -4.13 -14.51 -19.45
N LEU A 282 -4.52 -13.49 -18.68
CA LEU A 282 -5.92 -13.03 -18.62
C LEU A 282 -6.40 -12.54 -20.00
N GLU A 283 -5.56 -11.80 -20.73
CA GLU A 283 -5.86 -11.36 -22.10
C GLU A 283 -6.10 -12.55 -23.04
N ARG A 284 -5.24 -13.58 -22.96
CA ARG A 284 -5.38 -14.82 -23.76
C ARG A 284 -6.67 -15.56 -23.44
N ILE A 285 -7.04 -15.65 -22.16
CA ILE A 285 -8.29 -16.27 -21.71
C ILE A 285 -9.50 -15.51 -22.26
N GLU A 286 -9.50 -14.17 -22.14
CA GLU A 286 -10.57 -13.31 -22.64
C GLU A 286 -10.74 -13.45 -24.17
N GLN A 287 -9.63 -13.48 -24.91
CA GLN A 287 -9.62 -13.60 -26.37
C GLN A 287 -9.77 -15.04 -26.88
N LYS A 288 -9.84 -16.04 -25.98
CA LYS A 288 -9.84 -17.48 -26.33
C LYS A 288 -8.68 -17.85 -27.26
N SER A 289 -7.50 -17.31 -26.98
CA SER A 289 -6.29 -17.50 -27.78
C SER A 289 -5.20 -18.19 -26.97
N SER A 290 -4.47 -19.11 -27.60
CA SER A 290 -3.26 -19.70 -27.04
C SER A 290 -1.97 -18.99 -27.49
N LYS A 291 -2.08 -18.02 -28.39
CA LYS A 291 -0.93 -17.28 -28.94
C LYS A 291 -0.34 -16.37 -27.86
N LEU A 292 0.96 -16.52 -27.60
CA LEU A 292 1.70 -15.60 -26.74
C LEU A 292 1.86 -14.23 -27.42
N GLN A 293 1.79 -13.18 -26.60
CA GLN A 293 1.95 -11.80 -27.01
C GLN A 293 3.37 -11.52 -27.50
N SER A 294 3.49 -10.65 -28.48
CA SER A 294 4.76 -10.05 -28.88
C SER A 294 5.02 -8.74 -28.14
N PHE A 295 6.29 -8.43 -27.86
CA PHE A 295 6.64 -7.22 -27.10
C PHE A 295 7.87 -6.50 -27.63
N ILE A 296 7.96 -5.20 -27.33
CA ILE A 296 9.17 -4.40 -27.44
C ILE A 296 9.37 -3.62 -26.14
N ASP A 297 10.57 -3.70 -25.58
CA ASP A 297 10.97 -2.98 -24.37
C ASP A 297 11.86 -1.79 -24.74
N LEU A 298 11.31 -0.57 -24.70
CA LEU A 298 12.02 0.65 -25.10
C LEU A 298 12.70 1.29 -23.90
N GLY A 299 13.99 1.56 -24.02
CA GLY A 299 14.82 1.98 -22.89
C GLY A 299 15.06 0.83 -21.92
N CYS A 300 15.37 -0.36 -22.44
CA CYS A 300 15.41 -1.61 -21.67
C CYS A 300 16.57 -1.67 -20.65
N GLY A 301 17.49 -0.71 -20.66
CA GLY A 301 18.55 -0.57 -19.67
C GLY A 301 19.42 -1.83 -19.58
N ASN A 302 19.33 -2.54 -18.45
CA ASN A 302 20.11 -3.76 -18.23
C ASN A 302 19.62 -4.96 -19.08
N GLY A 303 18.43 -4.88 -19.70
CA GLY A 303 17.87 -5.92 -20.57
C GLY A 303 17.28 -7.14 -19.86
N LEU A 304 17.22 -7.15 -18.52
CA LEU A 304 16.75 -8.28 -17.72
C LEU A 304 15.27 -8.58 -17.95
N LEU A 305 14.40 -7.56 -18.02
CA LEU A 305 12.98 -7.77 -18.32
C LEU A 305 12.80 -8.46 -19.68
N THR A 306 13.48 -7.95 -20.71
CA THR A 306 13.49 -8.56 -22.04
C THR A 306 13.96 -10.03 -21.99
N PHE A 307 15.08 -10.31 -21.30
CA PHE A 307 15.58 -11.66 -21.12
C PHE A 307 14.58 -12.61 -20.45
N LEU A 308 13.92 -12.15 -19.38
CA LEU A 308 12.91 -12.94 -18.65
C LEU A 308 11.72 -13.28 -19.55
N LEU A 309 11.17 -12.30 -20.28
CA LEU A 309 10.03 -12.50 -21.17
C LEU A 309 10.40 -13.43 -22.34
N SER A 310 11.56 -13.24 -22.97
CA SER A 310 12.05 -14.14 -24.03
C SER A 310 12.26 -15.57 -23.51
N SER A 311 12.81 -15.73 -22.31
CA SER A 311 13.02 -17.05 -21.68
C SER A 311 11.72 -17.76 -21.30
N GLU A 312 10.62 -17.02 -21.19
CA GLU A 312 9.26 -17.53 -20.97
C GLU A 312 8.50 -17.76 -22.29
N GLY A 313 9.15 -17.61 -23.44
CA GLY A 313 8.62 -17.93 -24.76
C GLY A 313 7.96 -16.77 -25.51
N TYR A 314 7.99 -15.56 -24.96
CA TYR A 314 7.43 -14.38 -25.63
C TYR A 314 8.39 -13.85 -26.70
N THR A 315 7.88 -13.63 -27.91
CA THR A 315 8.67 -13.07 -29.02
C THR A 315 8.80 -11.57 -28.88
N GLY A 316 10.02 -11.05 -28.78
CA GLY A 316 10.24 -9.63 -28.63
C GLY A 316 11.71 -9.26 -28.57
N PHE A 317 11.97 -7.98 -28.38
CA PHE A 317 13.33 -7.45 -28.19
C PHE A 317 13.34 -6.21 -27.31
N GLY A 318 14.49 -5.93 -26.73
CA GLY A 318 14.75 -4.71 -25.96
C GLY A 318 15.66 -3.77 -26.75
N VAL A 319 15.37 -2.47 -26.69
CA VAL A 319 16.20 -1.43 -27.31
C VAL A 319 16.67 -0.47 -26.24
N ASP A 320 17.96 -0.16 -26.23
CA ASP A 320 18.53 0.91 -25.41
C ASP A 320 19.60 1.67 -26.19
N LEU A 321 19.84 2.93 -25.82
CA LEU A 321 20.88 3.74 -26.44
C LEU A 321 22.28 3.16 -26.20
N ARG A 322 22.48 2.43 -25.10
CA ARG A 322 23.79 1.88 -24.72
C ARG A 322 23.70 0.45 -24.23
N LYS A 323 24.52 -0.42 -24.83
CA LYS A 323 24.70 -1.79 -24.38
C LYS A 323 25.25 -1.83 -22.94
N ARG A 324 24.64 -2.63 -22.06
CA ARG A 324 25.13 -2.90 -20.71
C ARG A 324 26.00 -4.15 -20.67
N LYS A 325 26.84 -4.28 -19.65
CA LYS A 325 27.82 -5.38 -19.55
C LYS A 325 27.14 -6.74 -19.44
N ILE A 326 25.98 -6.78 -18.78
CA ILE A 326 25.22 -8.01 -18.58
C ILE A 326 24.54 -8.53 -19.85
N TRP A 327 24.40 -7.70 -20.90
CA TRP A 327 23.69 -8.06 -22.12
C TRP A 327 24.28 -9.32 -22.79
N ASP A 328 25.60 -9.47 -22.80
CA ASP A 328 26.26 -10.62 -23.45
C ASP A 328 25.72 -11.95 -22.90
N LYS A 329 25.54 -12.04 -21.57
CA LYS A 329 24.99 -13.24 -20.91
C LYS A 329 23.54 -13.51 -21.29
N PHE A 330 22.75 -12.46 -21.52
CA PHE A 330 21.35 -12.59 -21.91
C PHE A 330 21.21 -12.95 -23.38
N ILE A 331 22.04 -12.36 -24.25
CA ILE A 331 22.09 -12.66 -25.69
C ILE A 331 22.55 -14.10 -25.93
N GLU A 332 23.57 -14.58 -25.20
CA GLU A 332 24.02 -15.99 -25.24
C GLU A 332 22.89 -16.97 -24.89
N LYS A 333 21.95 -16.54 -24.04
CA LYS A 333 20.76 -17.32 -23.65
C LYS A 333 19.54 -17.05 -24.54
N GLY A 334 19.70 -16.32 -25.64
CA GLY A 334 18.67 -16.12 -26.66
C GLY A 334 17.84 -14.83 -26.55
N ALA A 335 18.17 -13.90 -25.65
CA ALA A 335 17.51 -12.60 -25.61
C ALA A 335 17.92 -11.73 -26.81
N ASN A 336 16.97 -11.04 -27.42
CA ASN A 336 17.25 -10.07 -28.48
C ASN A 336 17.37 -8.66 -27.87
N LEU A 337 18.59 -8.12 -27.81
CA LEU A 337 18.90 -6.80 -27.25
C LEU A 337 19.66 -5.97 -28.28
N ILE A 338 19.15 -4.76 -28.55
CA ILE A 338 19.61 -3.91 -29.65
C ILE A 338 20.11 -2.58 -29.06
N GLU A 339 21.36 -2.24 -29.39
CA GLU A 339 21.96 -0.94 -29.06
C GLU A 339 21.65 0.06 -30.19
N GLU A 340 20.63 0.90 -30.01
CA GLU A 340 20.17 1.83 -31.03
C GLU A 340 19.60 3.12 -30.43
N ALA A 341 19.86 4.25 -31.09
CA ALA A 341 19.23 5.52 -30.74
C ALA A 341 17.81 5.60 -31.29
N ILE A 342 16.82 5.69 -30.40
CA ILE A 342 15.41 5.80 -30.79
C ILE A 342 15.09 7.23 -31.19
N GLN A 343 14.47 7.41 -32.36
CA GLN A 343 13.79 8.64 -32.76
C GLN A 343 12.28 8.50 -32.48
N PRO A 344 11.80 8.93 -31.31
CA PRO A 344 10.47 8.58 -30.85
C PRO A 344 9.34 9.27 -31.65
N ASN A 345 9.65 10.39 -32.31
CA ASN A 345 8.72 11.12 -33.16
C ASN A 345 8.40 10.39 -34.47
N SER A 346 9.30 9.53 -34.97
CA SER A 346 9.15 8.86 -36.26
C SER A 346 8.87 7.36 -36.14
N ILE A 347 9.48 6.67 -35.16
CA ILE A 347 9.46 5.21 -35.06
C ILE A 347 8.05 4.60 -34.88
N THR A 348 7.86 3.40 -35.45
CA THR A 348 6.63 2.60 -35.35
C THR A 348 6.95 1.09 -35.37
N TYR A 349 6.08 0.29 -34.77
CA TYR A 349 6.20 -1.17 -34.67
C TYR A 349 4.89 -1.88 -35.02
N PRO A 350 4.52 -1.95 -36.31
CA PRO A 350 3.16 -2.32 -36.74
C PRO A 350 2.76 -3.77 -36.47
N SER A 351 3.71 -4.64 -36.15
CA SER A 351 3.48 -6.07 -35.91
C SER A 351 3.63 -6.48 -34.43
N THR A 352 3.61 -5.51 -33.51
CA THR A 352 3.88 -5.74 -32.09
C THR A 352 2.63 -5.53 -31.25
N ASP A 353 2.34 -6.50 -30.37
CA ASP A 353 1.17 -6.45 -29.49
C ASP A 353 1.36 -5.46 -28.34
N TRP A 354 2.56 -5.40 -27.74
CA TRP A 354 2.86 -4.58 -26.57
C TRP A 354 4.14 -3.74 -26.71
N ILE A 355 4.03 -2.45 -26.42
CA ILE A 355 5.19 -1.57 -26.18
C ILE A 355 5.33 -1.33 -24.67
N ILE A 356 6.50 -1.63 -24.15
CA ILE A 356 6.83 -1.56 -22.73
C ILE A 356 7.80 -0.39 -22.53
N GLY A 357 7.51 0.45 -21.53
CA GLY A 357 8.44 1.40 -20.95
C GLY A 357 8.63 1.13 -19.46
N ASN A 358 9.49 0.18 -19.13
CA ASN A 358 9.85 -0.11 -17.73
C ASN A 358 10.90 0.92 -17.28
N HIS A 359 10.46 1.94 -16.53
CA HIS A 359 11.38 2.97 -16.03
C HIS A 359 12.24 3.64 -17.12
N ALA A 360 11.66 3.82 -18.30
CA ALA A 360 12.35 4.21 -19.53
C ALA A 360 12.76 5.70 -19.62
N ASP A 361 13.07 6.35 -18.49
CA ASP A 361 13.56 7.72 -18.39
C ASP A 361 12.87 8.73 -19.35
N GLU A 362 13.61 9.35 -20.30
CA GLU A 362 13.08 10.34 -21.24
C GLU A 362 12.04 9.75 -22.22
N LEU A 363 12.00 8.43 -22.40
CA LEU A 363 11.04 7.76 -23.29
C LEU A 363 9.66 7.57 -22.66
N VAL A 364 9.52 7.67 -21.34
CA VAL A 364 8.23 7.49 -20.63
C VAL A 364 7.06 8.24 -21.29
N PRO A 365 7.15 9.56 -21.58
CA PRO A 365 6.07 10.29 -22.25
C PRO A 365 5.90 9.92 -23.74
N TRP A 366 6.90 9.28 -24.36
CA TRP A 366 6.88 8.87 -25.77
C TRP A 366 6.24 7.50 -25.99
N ILE A 367 6.27 6.60 -25.01
CA ILE A 367 5.68 5.25 -25.11
C ILE A 367 4.24 5.29 -25.66
N PRO A 368 3.32 6.15 -25.16
CA PRO A 368 1.95 6.15 -25.65
C PRO A 368 1.81 6.62 -27.10
N ILE A 369 2.65 7.57 -27.51
CA ILE A 369 2.69 8.08 -28.88
C ILE A 369 3.17 6.99 -29.84
N ILE A 370 4.27 6.32 -29.50
CA ILE A 370 4.82 5.23 -30.31
C ILE A 370 3.82 4.08 -30.42
N ALA A 371 3.18 3.68 -29.31
CA ALA A 371 2.17 2.63 -29.31
C ALA A 371 0.96 3.00 -30.19
N SER A 372 0.48 4.23 -30.11
CA SER A 372 -0.67 4.66 -30.91
C SER A 372 -0.36 4.68 -32.41
N LYS A 373 0.83 5.18 -32.79
CA LYS A 373 1.28 5.22 -34.19
C LYS A 373 1.62 3.85 -34.78
N SER A 374 1.90 2.85 -33.94
CA SER A 374 2.37 1.54 -34.38
C SER A 374 1.27 0.74 -35.06
N SER A 375 0.16 0.49 -34.36
CA SER A 375 -1.00 -0.20 -34.92
C SER A 375 -2.25 0.00 -34.06
N SER A 376 -3.43 -0.20 -34.65
CA SER A 376 -4.71 -0.13 -33.93
C SER A 376 -4.83 -1.17 -32.80
N PHE A 377 -4.14 -2.30 -32.90
CA PHE A 377 -4.15 -3.36 -31.87
C PHE A 377 -3.00 -3.25 -30.86
N THR A 378 -1.99 -2.42 -31.13
CA THR A 378 -0.84 -2.25 -30.24
C THR A 378 -1.28 -1.64 -28.92
N LYS A 379 -0.82 -2.24 -27.84
CA LYS A 379 -1.07 -1.87 -26.45
C LYS A 379 0.19 -1.31 -25.83
N LEU A 380 0.05 -0.68 -24.68
CA LEU A 380 1.19 -0.14 -23.94
C LEU A 380 1.13 -0.46 -22.46
N MET A 381 2.31 -0.55 -21.85
CA MET A 381 2.48 -0.31 -20.43
C MET A 381 3.66 0.62 -20.19
N VAL A 382 3.54 1.49 -19.19
CA VAL A 382 4.62 2.37 -18.78
C VAL A 382 4.69 2.46 -17.27
N ILE A 383 5.89 2.41 -16.71
CA ILE A 383 6.16 2.60 -15.29
C ILE A 383 6.95 3.90 -15.12
N PRO A 384 6.31 5.04 -14.82
CA PRO A 384 6.99 6.32 -14.74
C PRO A 384 8.03 6.37 -13.61
N CYS A 385 9.27 6.73 -13.94
CA CYS A 385 10.39 6.83 -12.98
C CYS A 385 10.83 8.29 -12.75
N CYS A 386 11.16 8.98 -13.84
CA CYS A 386 11.82 10.27 -13.90
C CYS A 386 10.89 11.33 -14.52
N PHE A 387 10.96 12.57 -14.03
CA PHE A 387 10.06 13.64 -14.43
C PHE A 387 10.55 14.32 -15.71
N TYR A 388 10.39 13.65 -16.85
CA TYR A 388 10.71 14.21 -18.17
C TYR A 388 9.44 14.64 -18.92
N SER A 389 9.51 15.80 -19.58
CA SER A 389 8.52 16.22 -20.56
C SER A 389 8.82 15.60 -21.93
N LEU A 390 7.87 15.69 -22.86
CA LEU A 390 8.06 15.22 -24.25
C LEU A 390 9.31 15.81 -24.92
N SER A 391 9.66 17.07 -24.64
CA SER A 391 10.89 17.73 -25.10
C SER A 391 12.21 17.11 -24.61
N GLY A 392 12.16 16.15 -23.69
CA GLY A 392 13.34 15.58 -23.02
C GLY A 392 13.88 16.45 -21.88
N SER A 393 13.34 17.64 -21.64
CA SER A 393 13.66 18.45 -20.46
C SER A 393 12.97 17.91 -19.20
N LYS A 394 13.38 18.40 -18.01
CA LYS A 394 12.64 18.10 -16.78
C LYS A 394 11.24 18.71 -16.84
N TYR A 395 10.24 17.93 -16.42
CA TYR A 395 8.86 18.33 -16.38
C TYR A 395 8.65 19.43 -15.32
N THR A 396 8.07 20.54 -15.76
CA THR A 396 7.73 21.66 -14.90
C THR A 396 6.33 21.46 -14.31
N PHE A 397 6.26 21.35 -12.99
CA PHE A 397 5.00 21.17 -12.27
C PHE A 397 4.27 22.50 -12.09
N PRO A 398 2.97 22.60 -12.42
CA PRO A 398 2.17 23.78 -12.08
C PRO A 398 2.13 24.03 -10.56
N ASN A 399 2.13 25.30 -10.13
CA ASN A 399 2.21 25.67 -8.70
C ASN A 399 1.12 25.05 -7.82
N GLN A 400 -0.09 24.83 -8.35
CA GLN A 400 -1.24 24.25 -7.63
C GLN A 400 -1.07 22.75 -7.31
N VAL A 401 -0.11 22.08 -7.94
CA VAL A 401 0.05 20.62 -7.91
C VAL A 401 1.00 20.14 -6.80
N ILE A 402 1.67 21.07 -6.12
CA ILE A 402 2.64 20.75 -5.04
C ILE A 402 1.96 20.11 -3.83
N THR A 403 0.64 20.29 -3.65
CA THR A 403 -0.14 19.76 -2.51
C THR A 403 -0.47 18.26 -2.62
N SER A 404 -0.51 17.68 -3.84
CA SER A 404 -0.87 16.26 -4.08
C SER A 404 0.35 15.33 -4.28
N GLY A 405 1.55 15.91 -4.46
CA GLY A 405 2.83 15.22 -4.58
C GLY A 405 3.32 15.06 -6.02
N LYS A 406 4.59 15.41 -6.27
CA LYS A 406 5.20 15.45 -7.63
C LYS A 406 5.07 14.14 -8.42
N TYR A 407 5.07 12.98 -7.75
CA TYR A 407 4.96 11.72 -8.47
C TYR A 407 3.54 11.49 -9.02
N LYS A 408 2.50 11.77 -8.23
CA LYS A 408 1.11 11.68 -8.67
C LYS A 408 0.83 12.65 -9.80
N ALA A 409 1.29 13.88 -9.66
CA ALA A 409 1.24 14.90 -10.70
C ALA A 409 1.85 14.44 -12.04
N TYR A 410 3.00 13.77 -11.96
CA TYR A 410 3.65 13.25 -13.14
C TYR A 410 2.87 12.08 -13.75
N GLN A 411 2.28 11.20 -12.93
CA GLN A 411 1.38 10.16 -13.42
C GLN A 411 0.17 10.74 -14.13
N GLU A 412 -0.42 11.83 -13.62
CA GLU A 412 -1.55 12.54 -14.26
C GLU A 412 -1.14 13.13 -15.61
N TYR A 413 0.06 13.71 -15.69
CA TYR A 413 0.64 14.16 -16.97
C TYR A 413 0.78 13.02 -17.99
N ILE A 414 1.31 11.86 -17.59
CA ILE A 414 1.43 10.70 -18.48
C ILE A 414 0.06 10.12 -18.87
N GLN A 415 -0.90 10.08 -17.93
CA GLN A 415 -2.28 9.69 -18.23
C GLN A 415 -2.94 10.61 -19.26
N ASP A 416 -2.73 11.92 -19.17
CA ASP A 416 -3.22 12.89 -20.17
C ASP A 416 -2.67 12.56 -21.56
N ILE A 417 -1.36 12.27 -21.67
CA ILE A 417 -0.75 11.84 -22.94
C ILE A 417 -1.38 10.52 -23.44
N ILE A 418 -1.51 9.51 -22.58
CA ILE A 418 -2.13 8.22 -22.96
C ILE A 418 -3.56 8.42 -23.50
N ASN A 419 -4.35 9.26 -22.82
CA ASN A 419 -5.71 9.59 -23.24
C ASN A 419 -5.75 10.33 -24.57
N LYS A 420 -4.84 11.29 -24.78
CA LYS A 420 -4.71 12.03 -26.06
C LYS A 420 -4.27 11.13 -27.22
N CYS A 421 -3.48 10.09 -26.92
CA CYS A 421 -3.14 9.04 -27.87
C CYS A 421 -4.28 8.06 -28.16
N GLY A 422 -5.49 8.30 -27.64
CA GLY A 422 -6.69 7.52 -27.93
C GLY A 422 -6.88 6.27 -27.08
N PHE A 423 -6.09 6.09 -26.02
CA PHE A 423 -6.24 4.97 -25.09
C PHE A 423 -7.16 5.33 -23.92
N ILE A 424 -7.74 4.29 -23.30
CA ILE A 424 -8.33 4.38 -21.96
C ILE A 424 -7.24 3.97 -20.98
N THR A 425 -6.83 4.90 -20.12
CA THR A 425 -5.75 4.62 -19.17
C THR A 425 -6.27 3.78 -18.01
N GLU A 426 -5.68 2.60 -17.81
CA GLU A 426 -5.86 1.76 -16.63
C GLU A 426 -4.61 1.89 -15.73
N ILE A 427 -4.77 1.69 -14.42
CA ILE A 427 -3.71 1.88 -13.42
C ILE A 427 -3.66 0.66 -12.50
N ASP A 428 -2.46 0.20 -12.18
CA ASP A 428 -2.24 -0.78 -11.11
C ASP A 428 -1.01 -0.39 -10.28
N TRP A 429 -0.98 -0.81 -9.01
CA TRP A 429 0.18 -0.65 -8.14
C TRP A 429 0.94 -1.97 -8.08
N LEU A 430 2.16 -1.95 -8.59
CA LEU A 430 3.05 -3.10 -8.66
C LEU A 430 3.60 -3.47 -7.28
N ARG A 431 3.81 -4.78 -7.08
CA ARG A 431 4.44 -5.36 -5.89
C ARG A 431 5.96 -5.46 -6.06
N ILE A 432 6.60 -4.33 -6.34
CA ILE A 432 8.05 -4.19 -6.55
C ILE A 432 8.73 -3.46 -5.40
N PRO A 433 10.03 -3.68 -5.14
CA PRO A 433 10.79 -2.99 -4.09
C PRO A 433 11.22 -1.56 -4.50
N SER A 434 10.28 -0.77 -5.05
CA SER A 434 10.49 0.60 -5.54
C SER A 434 9.37 1.53 -5.07
N THR A 435 9.71 2.81 -4.86
CA THR A 435 8.70 3.87 -4.61
C THR A 435 8.02 4.33 -5.90
N LYS A 436 8.54 3.91 -7.05
CA LYS A 436 8.01 4.19 -8.39
C LYS A 436 7.20 2.99 -8.90
N ASN A 437 6.24 2.54 -8.12
CA ASN A 437 5.56 1.26 -8.34
C ASN A 437 4.18 1.37 -8.99
N VAL A 438 3.93 2.42 -9.77
CA VAL A 438 2.65 2.57 -10.48
C VAL A 438 2.86 2.28 -11.96
N VAL A 439 2.06 1.36 -12.49
CA VAL A 439 1.99 1.06 -13.92
C VAL A 439 0.75 1.73 -14.52
N LEU A 440 0.93 2.38 -15.66
CA LEU A 440 -0.14 2.91 -16.50
C LEU A 440 -0.24 2.04 -17.75
N VAL A 441 -1.46 1.62 -18.09
CA VAL A 441 -1.74 0.63 -19.14
C VAL A 441 -2.72 1.20 -20.14
N GLY A 442 -2.46 1.00 -21.42
CA GLY A 442 -3.35 1.34 -22.52
C GLY A 442 -3.62 0.10 -23.37
N ARG A 443 -4.62 -0.71 -23.00
CA ARG A 443 -5.05 -1.90 -23.77
C ARG A 443 -6.42 -1.75 -24.42
N LYS A 444 -7.17 -0.70 -24.07
CA LYS A 444 -8.47 -0.34 -24.63
C LYS A 444 -8.36 1.02 -25.32
N ARG A 445 -9.06 1.20 -26.43
CA ARG A 445 -9.10 2.45 -27.19
C ARG A 445 -10.43 3.17 -27.06
N ARG A 446 -10.40 4.50 -27.16
CA ARG A 446 -11.57 5.35 -27.27
C ARG A 446 -12.06 5.39 -28.72
N VAL A 447 -13.35 5.63 -28.90
CA VAL A 447 -13.99 5.71 -30.23
C VAL A 447 -13.88 7.14 -30.76
N PHE A 448 -12.65 7.62 -31.03
CA PHE A 448 -12.42 8.87 -31.75
C PHE A 448 -11.08 8.84 -32.48
N ASP A 449 -10.93 9.68 -33.52
CA ASP A 449 -9.66 9.86 -34.22
C ASP A 449 -8.71 10.72 -33.38
N SER A 450 -7.62 10.11 -32.92
CA SER A 450 -6.61 10.76 -32.07
C SER A 450 -5.48 11.40 -32.88
N LYS A 451 -5.52 11.30 -34.22
CA LYS A 451 -4.42 11.74 -35.09
C LYS A 451 -4.03 13.20 -34.88
N ASP A 452 -5.00 14.12 -34.89
CA ASP A 452 -4.73 15.55 -34.69
C ASP A 452 -4.11 15.83 -33.32
N GLN A 453 -4.52 15.10 -32.28
CA GLN A 453 -3.97 15.25 -30.93
C GLN A 453 -2.54 14.71 -30.85
N ILE A 454 -2.25 13.58 -31.51
CA ILE A 454 -0.90 13.01 -31.59
C ILE A 454 0.02 13.95 -32.37
N ASP A 455 -0.43 14.47 -33.50
CA ASP A 455 0.34 15.41 -34.31
C ASP A 455 0.63 16.69 -33.51
N GLN A 456 -0.35 17.20 -32.75
CA GLN A 456 -0.13 18.33 -31.84
C GLN A 456 0.88 18.00 -30.73
N LEU A 457 0.79 16.83 -30.09
CA LEU A 457 1.75 16.40 -29.07
C LEU A 457 3.18 16.36 -29.61
N ILE A 458 3.36 15.87 -30.85
CA ILE A 458 4.67 15.80 -31.52
C ILE A 458 5.17 17.21 -31.86
N LEU A 459 4.29 18.09 -32.37
CA LEU A 459 4.63 19.48 -32.67
C LEU A 459 5.06 20.24 -31.41
N ASP A 460 4.29 20.13 -30.32
CA ASP A 460 4.58 20.77 -29.04
C ASP A 460 5.90 20.29 -28.42
N ALA A 461 6.30 19.05 -28.73
CA ALA A 461 7.55 18.49 -28.25
C ALA A 461 8.78 19.07 -28.96
N GLY A 462 8.63 19.56 -30.20
CA GLY A 462 9.71 20.09 -31.04
C GLY A 462 10.59 19.01 -31.69
N SER A 463 11.67 19.41 -32.38
CA SER A 463 12.62 18.48 -33.00
C SER A 463 13.45 17.76 -31.95
N ILE A 464 13.01 16.56 -31.53
CA ILE A 464 13.69 15.78 -30.52
C ILE A 464 14.51 14.68 -31.19
N ILE A 465 15.82 14.82 -31.02
CA ILE A 465 16.71 13.66 -30.96
C ILE A 465 16.94 13.47 -29.47
N ILE A 466 16.56 12.32 -28.91
CA ILE A 466 16.92 11.98 -27.52
C ILE A 466 18.45 11.86 -27.52
N ARG A 467 19.14 12.94 -27.13
CA ARG A 467 20.59 13.09 -27.26
C ARG A 467 21.29 12.89 -25.93
N LYS A 468 22.24 11.95 -25.99
CA LYS A 468 23.51 11.78 -25.25
C LYS A 468 23.45 11.38 -23.78
#